data_AF-A0A8A4DLT0-F1
#
_entry.id   AF-A0A8A4DLT0-F1
#
_cell.length_a   1.000
_cell.length_b   1.000
_cell.length_c   1.000
_cell.angle_alpha   90.00
_cell.angle_beta   90.00
_cell.angle_gamma   90.00
#
_symmetry.space_group_name_H-M   'P 1'
#
loop_
_entity.id
_entity.type
_entity.pdbx_description
1 polymer ?
#
loop_
_entity_poly.entity_id
_entity_poly.type
_entity_poly.pdbx_seq_one_letter_code
_entity_poly.pdbx_strand_id
1 'polypeptide(L)'
;MRRDDGLRVDGARLWASLEPMAQIGATPKGGVCRLALTGDDRRARDRFIDWARDAGRAVRVDAIGNIFAVARAAIRMRRPC
;
A
#
# COMPACT_ATOMS: atom_id res chain seq x y z
N MET A 1 12.69 16.14 -18.65
CA MET A 1 12.34 15.24 -17.54
C MET A 1 13.63 14.62 -17.04
N ARG A 2 14.20 15.10 -15.92
CA ARG A 2 15.38 14.46 -15.32
C ARG A 2 14.90 13.20 -14.61
N ARG A 3 15.42 12.02 -15.00
CA ARG A 3 15.29 10.82 -14.17
C ARG A 3 16.29 11.00 -13.03
N ASP A 4 15.83 10.92 -11.79
CA ASP A 4 16.75 10.87 -10.66
C ASP A 4 17.34 9.46 -10.61
N ASP A 5 18.55 9.30 -11.17
CA ASP A 5 19.24 8.01 -11.33
C ASP A 5 19.64 7.35 -9.98
N GLY A 6 19.39 8.03 -8.86
CA GLY A 6 19.71 7.58 -7.50
C GLY A 6 18.52 7.20 -6.62
N LEU A 7 17.27 7.35 -7.07
CA LEU A 7 16.11 6.90 -6.30
C LEU A 7 16.07 5.37 -6.26
N ARG A 8 16.18 4.79 -5.05
CA ARG A 8 16.11 3.35 -4.82
C ARG A 8 15.04 3.02 -3.78
N VAL A 9 14.39 1.89 -3.97
CA VAL A 9 13.49 1.31 -2.97
C VAL A 9 14.30 0.60 -1.89
N ASP A 10 13.80 0.62 -0.66
CA ASP A 10 14.33 -0.22 0.42
C ASP A 10 13.72 -1.64 0.29
N GLY A 11 14.52 -2.56 -0.24
CA GLY A 11 14.10 -3.94 -0.47
C GLY A 11 13.87 -4.73 0.82
N ALA A 12 14.66 -4.47 1.87
CA ALA A 12 14.51 -5.16 3.15
C ALA A 12 13.19 -4.76 3.82
N ARG A 13 12.87 -3.46 3.83
CA ARG A 13 11.59 -2.96 4.33
C ARG A 13 10.41 -3.50 3.52
N LEU A 14 10.54 -3.57 2.19
CA LEU A 14 9.48 -4.14 1.35
C LEU A 14 9.26 -5.62 1.70
N TRP A 15 10.32 -6.41 1.79
CA TRP A 15 10.24 -7.83 2.14
C TRP A 15 9.62 -8.04 3.53
N ALA A 16 10.04 -7.24 4.52
CA ALA A 16 9.48 -7.27 5.87
C ALA A 16 7.98 -6.93 5.91
N SER A 17 7.44 -6.21 4.92
CA SER A 17 6.01 -5.94 4.79
C SER A 17 5.23 -7.05 4.10
N LEU A 18 5.87 -7.84 3.23
CA LEU A 18 5.23 -8.96 2.53
C LEU A 18 4.90 -10.11 3.49
N GLU A 19 5.81 -10.43 4.40
CA GLU A 19 5.64 -11.50 5.38
C GLU A 19 4.35 -11.34 6.23
N PRO A 20 4.11 -10.23 6.97
CA PRO A 20 2.90 -10.07 7.76
C PRO A 20 1.62 -10.00 6.91
N MET A 21 1.72 -9.61 5.63
CA MET A 21 0.58 -9.66 4.71
C MET A 21 0.27 -11.09 4.25
N ALA A 22 1.29 -11.92 4.03
CA ALA A 22 1.16 -13.32 3.64
C ALA A 22 0.57 -14.18 4.76
N GLN A 23 0.84 -13.84 6.02
CA GLN A 23 0.26 -14.51 7.18
C GLN A 23 -1.28 -14.36 7.28
N ILE A 24 -1.88 -13.38 6.59
CA ILE A 24 -3.34 -13.21 6.56
C ILE A 24 -3.94 -14.08 5.45
N GLY A 25 -4.57 -15.19 5.83
CA GLY A 25 -5.11 -16.20 4.91
C GLY A 25 -4.07 -17.25 4.51
N ALA A 26 -2.99 -17.42 5.30
CA ALA A 26 -1.97 -18.42 5.04
C ALA A 26 -2.58 -19.83 5.04
N THR A 27 -2.13 -20.66 4.10
CA THR A 27 -2.56 -22.05 3.92
C THR A 27 -1.47 -23.02 4.37
N PRO A 28 -1.82 -24.26 4.76
CA PRO A 28 -0.82 -25.26 5.15
C PRO A 28 0.21 -25.60 4.05
N LYS A 29 -0.11 -25.32 2.79
CA LYS A 29 0.77 -25.55 1.63
C LYS A 29 1.71 -24.38 1.34
N GLY A 30 1.76 -23.35 2.19
CA GLY A 30 2.61 -22.17 2.02
C GLY A 30 2.06 -21.11 1.04
N GLY A 31 0.83 -21.27 0.55
CA GLY A 31 0.13 -20.24 -0.23
C GLY A 31 -0.76 -19.34 0.62
N VAL A 32 -1.46 -18.41 -0.02
CA VAL A 32 -2.48 -17.55 0.61
C VAL A 32 -3.82 -17.80 -0.06
N CYS A 33 -4.84 -18.15 0.72
CA CYS A 33 -6.24 -18.20 0.29
C CYS A 33 -7.00 -17.08 1.01
N ARG A 34 -7.14 -15.95 0.34
CA ARG A 34 -7.84 -14.77 0.86
C ARG A 34 -8.88 -14.32 -0.16
N LEU A 35 -10.07 -14.90 -0.05
CA LEU A 35 -11.20 -14.57 -0.92
C LEU A 35 -11.70 -13.16 -0.63
N ALA A 36 -12.08 -12.42 -1.67
CA ALA A 36 -12.59 -11.06 -1.54
C ALA A 36 -13.79 -10.99 -0.59
N LEU A 37 -13.86 -9.92 0.21
CA LEU A 37 -14.94 -9.64 1.16
C LEU A 37 -15.09 -10.63 2.32
N THR A 38 -14.12 -11.53 2.51
CA THR A 38 -14.03 -12.38 3.71
C THR A 38 -13.41 -11.63 4.90
N GLY A 39 -13.47 -12.25 6.08
CA GLY A 39 -12.81 -11.71 7.28
C GLY A 39 -11.29 -11.54 7.12
N ASP A 40 -10.63 -12.45 6.41
CA ASP A 40 -9.20 -12.32 6.12
C ASP A 40 -8.92 -11.19 5.12
N ASP A 41 -9.78 -10.99 4.12
CA ASP A 41 -9.68 -9.84 3.22
C ASP A 41 -9.82 -8.52 3.99
N ARG A 42 -10.79 -8.43 4.91
CA ARG A 42 -10.93 -7.27 5.82
C ARG A 42 -9.64 -7.01 6.61
N ARG A 43 -9.08 -8.04 7.27
CA ARG A 43 -7.84 -7.92 8.05
C ARG A 43 -6.66 -7.43 7.21
N ALA A 44 -6.53 -7.92 5.97
CA ALA A 44 -5.48 -7.50 5.06
C ALA A 44 -5.66 -6.03 4.62
N ARG A 45 -6.90 -5.62 4.34
CA ARG A 45 -7.26 -4.24 4.01
C ARG A 45 -6.97 -3.29 5.16
N ASP A 46 -7.39 -3.63 6.37
CA ASP A 46 -7.14 -2.82 7.57
C ASP A 46 -5.64 -2.61 7.79
N ARG A 47 -4.84 -3.68 7.67
CA ARG A 47 -3.37 -3.60 7.75
C ARG A 47 -2.76 -2.66 6.70
N PHE A 48 -3.23 -2.73 5.46
CA PHE A 48 -2.77 -1.81 4.41
C PHE A 48 -3.14 -0.36 4.72
N ILE A 49 -4.36 -0.12 5.21
CA ILE A 49 -4.83 1.21 5.61
C ILE A 49 -3.96 1.78 6.73
N ASP A 50 -3.61 0.96 7.73
CA ASP A 50 -2.75 1.39 8.84
C ASP A 50 -1.37 1.80 8.34
N TRP A 51 -0.72 0.98 7.51
CA TRP A 51 0.57 1.34 6.90
C TRP A 51 0.50 2.60 6.04
N ALA A 52 -0.60 2.80 5.30
CA ALA A 52 -0.79 4.00 4.51
C ALA A 52 -0.91 5.25 5.41
N ARG A 53 -1.63 5.14 6.53
CA ARG A 53 -1.76 6.22 7.52
C ARG A 53 -0.44 6.52 8.21
N ASP A 54 0.31 5.49 8.61
CA ASP A 54 1.65 5.62 9.21
C ASP A 54 2.63 6.30 8.25
N ALA A 55 2.49 6.03 6.95
CA ALA A 55 3.24 6.70 5.88
C ALA A 55 2.72 8.12 5.55
N GLY A 56 1.80 8.66 6.34
CA GLY A 56 1.23 10.00 6.18
C GLY A 56 0.32 10.15 4.95
N ARG A 57 -0.27 9.06 4.45
CA ARG A 57 -1.14 9.09 3.26
C ARG A 57 -2.59 9.24 3.66
N ALA A 58 -3.33 10.04 2.89
CA ALA A 58 -4.77 10.11 3.02
C ALA A 58 -5.41 8.86 2.41
N VAL A 59 -6.28 8.19 3.15
CA VAL A 59 -6.96 6.97 2.70
C VAL A 59 -8.42 7.26 2.36
N ARG A 60 -8.89 6.74 1.23
CA ARG A 60 -10.30 6.79 0.80
C ARG A 60 -10.76 5.42 0.36
N VAL A 61 -12.03 5.11 0.64
CA VAL A 61 -12.71 3.89 0.16
C VAL A 61 -13.90 4.33 -0.69
N ASP A 62 -14.08 3.73 -1.86
CA ASP A 62 -15.22 4.01 -2.73
C ASP A 62 -16.45 3.12 -2.41
N ALA A 63 -17.54 3.31 -3.16
CA ALA A 63 -18.81 2.61 -2.92
C ALA A 63 -18.72 1.09 -3.15
N ILE A 64 -17.74 0.59 -3.91
CA ILE A 64 -17.57 -0.84 -4.19
C ILE A 64 -16.41 -1.47 -3.41
N GLY A 65 -15.76 -0.69 -2.52
CA GLY A 65 -14.73 -1.16 -1.61
C GLY A 65 -13.30 -1.10 -2.14
N ASN A 66 -13.02 -0.34 -3.20
CA ASN A 66 -11.63 -0.07 -3.58
C ASN A 66 -10.99 0.91 -2.59
N ILE A 67 -9.73 0.67 -2.26
CA ILE A 67 -8.97 1.48 -1.29
C ILE A 67 -7.91 2.28 -2.03
N PHE A 68 -7.91 3.60 -1.80
CA PHE A 68 -6.95 4.54 -2.37
C PHE A 68 -6.11 5.15 -1.25
N ALA A 69 -4.78 4.99 -1.32
CA ALA A 69 -3.82 5.72 -0.49
C ALA A 69 -3.20 6.85 -1.34
N VAL A 70 -3.50 8.10 -1.01
CA VAL A 70 -3.19 9.26 -1.86
C VAL A 70 -1.89 9.93 -1.39
N ALA A 71 -0.89 9.92 -2.28
CA ALA A 71 0.29 10.76 -2.16
C ALA A 71 0.06 12.07 -2.94
N ARG A 72 0.03 13.21 -2.24
CA ARG A 72 -0.07 14.52 -2.90
C ARG A 72 1.27 14.85 -3.55
N ALA A 73 1.24 15.15 -4.85
CA ALA A 73 2.37 15.77 -5.52
C ALA A 73 2.40 17.27 -5.16
N ALA A 74 3.60 17.79 -4.87
CA ALA A 74 3.81 19.23 -4.89
C ALA A 74 3.88 19.68 -6.35
N ILE A 75 2.79 20.24 -6.88
CA ILE A 75 2.84 20.95 -8.16
C ILE A 75 3.64 22.23 -7.90
N ARG A 76 4.92 22.22 -8.25
CA ARG A 76 5.74 23.45 -8.25
C ARG A 76 5.25 24.31 -9.41
N MET A 77 4.39 25.28 -9.12
CA MET A 77 4.03 26.32 -10.10
C MET A 77 5.33 26.93 -10.62
N ARG A 78 5.62 26.76 -11.91
CA ARG A 78 6.67 27.55 -12.58
C ARG A 78 6.22 29.00 -12.50
N ARG A 79 7.06 29.87 -11.91
CA ARG A 79 6.82 31.32 -11.95
C ARG A 79 6.65 31.74 -13.42
N PRO A 80 5.60 32.49 -13.79
CA PRO A 80 5.58 33.14 -15.09
C PRO A 80 6.70 34.20 -15.12
N CYS A 81 7.28 34.38 -16.30
CA CYS A 81 8.29 35.39 -16.60
C CYS A 81 7.77 36.80 -16.34
#